data_AF-A0ABD1AKF7-F1
#
_entry.id   AF-A0ABD1AKF7-F1
#
_cell.length_a   1.000
_cell.length_b   1.000
_cell.length_c   1.000
_cell.angle_alpha   90.00
_cell.angle_beta   90.00
_cell.angle_gamma   90.00
#
_symmetry.space_group_name_H-M   'P 1'
#
loop_
_entity.id
_entity.type
_entity.pdbx_description
1 polymer ?
#
loop_
_entity_poly.entity_id
_entity_poly.type
_entity_poly.pdbx_seq_one_letter_code
_entity_poly.pdbx_strand_id
1 'polypeptide(L)'
;MRSPIIIGGRSYWRTLGPQAADLQRPPSPRLPNSQDENIEPHEQPEELAPVHRDVRVLHPSRMNGAKWFKNNTEVSTRVRKIIEGDFKGPWYSWKKVPQFYRDTWFSTFKTFFEWDASIENLVKANFDALAATRLKGMVSLAKSDFKKKGEKPEWILEKFWTIMEAYWKTPKAKDKSEKARASRLSKRGGLGAHCHRAGSRSYVKVQDVLKANNEDSSFIAVMRKTHQKSDGTFVDEKARLISEKYDEYMLQRLAHIESSNADVLTMEPLTIEEKNEIYVKVAEISKQGRVFGVGSLQNEVPMTLDGSPVFTQATEQVETFNVRVTELETKLQRSRDETLLFQKRLETMEKILLSGSAGPSASTPSGGTSTSSQVPMG
;
A
#
# COMPACT_ATOMS: atom_id res chain seq x y z
N MET A 1 23.62 26.72 31.59
CA MET A 1 23.29 27.04 30.19
C MET A 1 23.59 25.81 29.33
N ARG A 2 22.55 25.17 28.76
CA ARG A 2 22.70 23.99 27.89
C ARG A 2 22.40 24.42 26.45
N SER A 3 23.37 24.22 25.56
CA SER A 3 23.25 24.49 24.13
C SER A 3 22.17 23.63 23.47
N PRO A 4 21.39 24.16 22.52
CA PRO A 4 20.37 23.40 21.80
C PRO A 4 20.99 22.52 20.70
N ILE A 5 20.75 21.21 20.79
CA ILE A 5 21.05 20.25 19.73
C ILE A 5 19.96 20.34 18.66
N ILE A 6 20.30 20.94 17.52
CA ILE A 6 19.48 20.97 16.31
C ILE A 6 19.70 19.66 15.55
N ILE A 7 18.67 18.80 15.49
CA ILE A 7 18.62 17.66 14.57
C ILE A 7 17.57 17.97 13.50
N GLY A 8 18.03 18.02 12.25
CA GLY A 8 17.42 18.65 11.08
C GLY A 8 15.95 18.36 10.82
N GLY A 9 15.13 19.41 10.88
CA GLY A 9 14.69 20.16 9.69
C GLY A 9 14.16 19.36 8.50
N ARG A 10 12.83 19.21 8.43
CA ARG A 10 12.09 18.92 7.20
C ARG A 10 12.07 20.19 6.34
N SER A 11 12.85 20.25 5.26
CA SER A 11 12.79 21.32 4.27
C SER A 11 11.73 21.00 3.21
N TYR A 12 10.84 21.96 2.98
CA TYR A 12 9.96 21.99 1.81
C TYR A 12 10.44 23.14 0.93
N TRP A 13 10.84 22.85 -0.30
CA TRP A 13 11.08 23.88 -1.30
C TRP A 13 9.72 24.37 -1.81
N ARG A 14 9.41 25.63 -1.51
CA ARG A 14 8.30 26.39 -2.08
C ARG A 14 8.87 27.13 -3.30
N THR A 15 8.32 26.86 -4.47
CA THR A 15 8.60 27.61 -5.71
C THR A 15 8.08 29.03 -5.54
N LEU A 16 8.96 30.02 -5.65
CA LEU A 16 8.60 31.42 -5.92
C LEU A 16 9.02 31.70 -7.37
N GLY A 17 8.10 32.27 -8.15
CA GLY A 17 8.28 32.54 -9.58
C GLY A 17 9.33 33.62 -9.87
N PRO A 18 9.87 33.67 -11.09
CA PRO A 18 10.91 34.62 -11.44
C PRO A 18 10.33 35.99 -11.79
N GLN A 19 10.93 37.04 -11.20
CA GLN A 19 10.81 38.42 -11.65
C GLN A 19 12.04 38.76 -12.51
N ALA A 20 11.78 39.45 -13.62
CA ALA A 20 12.74 39.81 -14.66
C ALA A 20 13.78 40.84 -14.19
N ALA A 21 15.00 40.73 -14.72
CA ALA A 21 15.90 41.85 -14.94
C ALA A 21 16.90 41.49 -16.05
N ASP A 22 16.98 42.38 -17.04
CA ASP A 22 17.93 42.43 -18.14
C ASP A 22 19.38 42.14 -17.73
N LEU A 23 20.14 41.50 -18.62
CA LEU A 23 21.56 41.80 -18.87
C LEU A 23 22.01 41.16 -20.20
N GLN A 24 22.79 41.94 -20.95
CA GLN A 24 23.12 41.83 -22.38
C GLN A 24 23.84 40.56 -22.86
N ARG A 25 23.61 40.28 -24.16
CA ARG A 25 24.32 39.38 -25.08
C ARG A 25 25.74 39.88 -25.42
N PRO A 26 26.71 38.99 -25.65
CA PRO A 26 27.61 39.09 -26.81
C PRO A 26 27.75 37.75 -27.60
N PRO A 27 28.38 37.76 -28.81
CA PRO A 27 27.85 37.07 -29.98
C PRO A 27 28.52 35.74 -30.38
N SER A 28 27.81 34.97 -31.19
CA SER A 28 28.23 33.72 -31.84
C SER A 28 29.23 33.96 -33.00
N PRO A 29 30.21 33.07 -33.22
CA PRO A 29 30.89 32.93 -34.51
C PRO A 29 30.30 31.80 -35.37
N ARG A 30 30.43 32.01 -36.68
CA ARG A 30 29.81 31.32 -37.82
C ARG A 30 30.38 29.92 -38.12
N LEU A 31 29.54 29.09 -38.74
CA LEU A 31 29.89 27.89 -39.52
C LEU A 31 30.68 28.24 -40.79
N PRO A 32 31.42 27.28 -41.36
CA PRO A 32 31.54 27.10 -42.80
C PRO A 32 30.79 25.85 -43.30
N ASN A 33 30.16 26.04 -44.45
CA ASN A 33 29.47 25.06 -45.29
C ASN A 33 30.48 24.19 -46.05
N SER A 34 30.18 22.89 -46.21
CA SER A 34 30.60 22.10 -47.38
C SER A 34 29.52 21.05 -47.68
N GLN A 35 28.97 21.14 -48.88
CA GLN A 35 28.05 20.17 -49.48
C GLN A 35 28.85 18.98 -50.00
N ASP A 36 28.28 17.78 -49.95
CA ASP A 36 28.32 16.83 -51.07
C ASP A 36 27.17 15.81 -50.91
N GLU A 37 26.42 15.68 -51.99
CA GLU A 37 25.25 14.83 -52.16
C GLU A 37 25.65 13.37 -52.45
N ASN A 38 24.93 12.38 -51.91
CA ASN A 38 24.72 11.14 -52.63
C ASN A 38 23.38 10.47 -52.26
N ILE A 39 22.75 9.85 -53.25
CA ILE A 39 21.33 9.50 -53.37
C ILE A 39 21.10 7.99 -53.15
N GLU A 40 20.14 7.67 -52.25
CA GLU A 40 19.23 6.48 -52.16
C GLU A 40 19.75 5.01 -52.14
N PRO A 41 18.98 3.99 -51.63
CA PRO A 41 17.51 3.94 -51.56
C PRO A 41 16.84 3.51 -50.25
N HIS A 42 15.57 3.90 -50.25
CA HIS A 42 14.44 3.65 -49.37
C HIS A 42 14.21 2.17 -49.04
N GLU A 43 14.28 1.81 -47.75
CA GLU A 43 13.57 0.64 -47.18
C GLU A 43 12.71 1.11 -46.00
N GLN A 44 11.39 1.07 -46.18
CA GLN A 44 10.42 0.90 -45.10
C GLN A 44 9.86 -0.51 -45.30
N PRO A 45 9.62 -1.33 -44.26
CA PRO A 45 8.70 -0.94 -43.18
C PRO A 45 8.95 -1.61 -41.81
N GLU A 46 8.87 -0.84 -40.74
CA GLU A 46 8.07 -1.26 -39.57
C GLU A 46 7.69 0.01 -38.82
N GLU A 47 6.52 0.53 -39.19
CA GLU A 47 5.82 1.52 -38.39
C GLU A 47 5.45 0.83 -37.06
N LEU A 48 6.40 0.86 -36.11
CA LEU A 48 6.10 0.65 -34.71
C LEU A 48 5.08 1.73 -34.34
N ALA A 49 3.80 1.34 -34.42
CA ALA A 49 2.68 2.15 -33.98
C ALA A 49 3.10 2.88 -32.69
N PRO A 50 2.88 4.20 -32.57
CA PRO A 50 3.25 4.92 -31.36
C PRO A 50 2.61 4.15 -30.21
N VAL A 51 3.43 3.48 -29.38
CA VAL A 51 2.94 2.75 -28.22
C VAL A 51 2.14 3.77 -27.46
N HIS A 52 0.82 3.64 -27.54
CA HIS A 52 -0.09 4.62 -26.98
C HIS A 52 0.18 4.53 -25.49
N ARG A 53 1.00 5.45 -24.97
CA ARG A 53 1.37 5.48 -23.55
C ARG A 53 0.09 5.84 -22.85
N ASP A 54 -0.68 4.84 -22.48
CA ASP A 54 -1.91 5.09 -21.76
C ASP A 54 -1.52 5.46 -20.33
N VAL A 55 -1.34 6.77 -20.14
CA VAL A 55 -0.81 7.38 -18.93
C VAL A 55 -1.71 7.06 -17.72
N ARG A 56 -2.92 6.52 -17.91
CA ARG A 56 -3.88 6.24 -16.84
C ARG A 56 -3.91 4.78 -16.40
N VAL A 57 -3.21 3.88 -17.09
CA VAL A 57 -3.25 2.45 -16.76
C VAL A 57 -2.44 2.15 -15.50
N LEU A 58 -3.05 1.42 -14.56
CA LEU A 58 -2.39 0.84 -13.39
C LEU A 58 -2.09 -0.63 -13.65
N HIS A 59 -0.82 -1.01 -13.57
CA HIS A 59 -0.42 -2.41 -13.66
C HIS A 59 0.80 -2.72 -12.77
N PRO A 60 0.80 -3.85 -12.02
CA PRO A 60 1.90 -4.19 -11.12
C PRO A 60 3.25 -4.37 -11.84
N SER A 61 3.25 -4.89 -13.07
CA SER A 61 4.48 -5.04 -13.85
C SER A 61 5.05 -3.73 -14.40
N ARG A 62 4.24 -2.65 -14.40
CA ARG A 62 4.62 -1.33 -14.94
C ARG A 62 5.04 -1.34 -16.42
N MET A 63 4.68 -2.37 -17.17
CA MET A 63 4.98 -2.46 -18.60
C MET A 63 4.31 -1.32 -19.37
N ASN A 64 4.91 -0.92 -20.48
CA ASN A 64 4.41 0.12 -21.39
C ASN A 64 4.15 1.49 -20.73
N GLY A 65 4.87 1.81 -19.64
CA GLY A 65 4.72 3.07 -18.91
C GLY A 65 3.54 3.09 -17.93
N ALA A 66 2.92 1.94 -17.66
CA ALA A 66 1.85 1.81 -16.68
C ALA A 66 2.31 2.28 -15.29
N LYS A 67 1.42 2.97 -14.61
CA LYS A 67 1.68 3.50 -13.27
C LYS A 67 1.48 2.41 -12.23
N TRP A 68 2.17 2.54 -11.11
CA TRP A 68 1.90 1.70 -9.94
C TRP A 68 2.15 2.43 -8.63
N PHE A 69 1.54 1.90 -7.57
CA PHE A 69 1.68 2.40 -6.20
C PHE A 69 3.16 2.41 -5.76
N LYS A 70 3.53 3.31 -4.84
CA LYS A 70 4.90 3.54 -4.31
C LYS A 70 5.96 4.05 -5.29
N ASN A 71 5.79 3.85 -6.59
CA ASN A 71 6.75 4.27 -7.62
C ASN A 71 6.31 5.55 -8.34
N ASN A 72 5.00 5.81 -8.39
CA ASN A 72 4.45 6.97 -9.08
C ASN A 72 3.93 8.05 -8.11
N THR A 73 4.45 9.27 -8.25
CA THR A 73 4.06 10.43 -7.43
C THR A 73 2.65 10.93 -7.73
N GLU A 74 2.17 10.75 -8.96
CA GLU A 74 0.86 11.19 -9.42
C GLU A 74 -0.27 10.37 -8.78
N VAL A 75 -0.15 9.04 -8.78
CA VAL A 75 -1.08 8.13 -8.07
C VAL A 75 -1.21 8.59 -6.63
N SER A 76 -0.07 8.86 -6.00
CA SER A 76 -0.05 9.24 -4.61
C SER A 76 -0.57 10.65 -4.33
N THR A 77 -0.38 11.57 -5.27
CA THR A 77 -0.92 12.94 -5.20
C THR A 77 -2.43 12.92 -5.41
N ARG A 78 -2.92 12.06 -6.31
CA ARG A 78 -4.36 11.89 -6.55
C ARG A 78 -5.08 11.38 -5.31
N VAL A 79 -4.56 10.33 -4.67
CA VAL A 79 -5.12 9.82 -3.40
C VAL A 79 -5.17 10.91 -2.33
N ARG A 80 -4.10 11.71 -2.19
CA ARG A 80 -4.09 12.85 -1.26
C ARG A 80 -5.22 13.84 -1.59
N LYS A 81 -5.35 14.26 -2.86
CA LYS A 81 -6.37 15.22 -3.30
C LYS A 81 -7.80 14.72 -3.08
N ILE A 82 -8.04 13.41 -3.30
CA ILE A 82 -9.35 12.80 -3.03
C ILE A 82 -9.71 12.90 -1.54
N ILE A 83 -8.76 12.52 -0.67
CA ILE A 83 -8.96 12.60 0.79
C ILE A 83 -9.17 14.06 1.23
N GLU A 84 -8.36 14.97 0.69
CA GLU A 84 -8.41 16.42 1.01
C GLU A 84 -9.73 17.06 0.56
N GLY A 85 -10.26 16.68 -0.60
CA GLY A 85 -11.51 17.21 -1.15
C GLY A 85 -12.78 16.66 -0.50
N ASP A 86 -12.72 15.48 0.14
CA ASP A 86 -13.89 14.81 0.73
C ASP A 86 -13.66 14.39 2.20
N PHE A 87 -12.99 15.24 2.97
CA PHE A 87 -12.74 15.00 4.40
C PHE A 87 -13.94 15.41 5.28
N LYS A 88 -14.90 14.49 5.43
CA LYS A 88 -16.20 14.74 6.09
C LYS A 88 -16.32 14.22 7.53
N GLY A 89 -15.22 14.01 8.25
CA GLY A 89 -15.27 13.59 9.65
C GLY A 89 -13.95 13.73 10.42
N PRO A 90 -13.96 13.56 11.75
CA PRO A 90 -12.78 13.76 12.61
C PRO A 90 -11.80 12.57 12.56
N TRP A 91 -11.39 12.16 11.37
CA TRP A 91 -10.64 10.93 11.14
C TRP A 91 -9.13 11.14 11.27
N TYR A 92 -8.62 11.03 12.50
CA TYR A 92 -7.19 11.10 12.78
C TYR A 92 -6.38 9.83 12.37
N SER A 93 -7.05 8.81 11.84
CA SER A 93 -6.42 7.59 11.33
C SER A 93 -7.34 6.84 10.37
N TRP A 94 -6.77 6.03 9.47
CA TRP A 94 -7.54 5.23 8.50
C TRP A 94 -8.63 4.38 9.14
N LYS A 95 -8.32 3.72 10.27
CA LYS A 95 -9.26 2.89 11.01
C LYS A 95 -10.50 3.65 11.50
N LYS A 96 -10.41 4.97 11.64
CA LYS A 96 -11.53 5.83 12.07
C LYS A 96 -12.38 6.31 10.92
N VAL A 97 -11.91 6.18 9.68
CA VAL A 97 -12.71 6.46 8.48
C VAL A 97 -13.74 5.34 8.32
N PRO A 98 -15.05 5.65 8.28
CA PRO A 98 -16.09 4.66 8.01
C PRO A 98 -15.90 4.00 6.64
N GLN A 99 -16.32 2.74 6.53
CA GLN A 99 -16.14 1.95 5.30
C GLN A 99 -16.76 2.64 4.08
N PHE A 100 -17.97 3.22 4.24
CA PHE A 100 -18.63 4.04 3.22
C PHE A 100 -17.70 5.10 2.61
N TYR A 101 -16.98 5.88 3.42
CA TYR A 101 -16.08 6.92 2.90
C TYR A 101 -14.84 6.33 2.22
N ARG A 102 -14.32 5.19 2.70
CA ARG A 102 -13.20 4.51 2.03
C ARG A 102 -13.62 4.03 0.63
N ASP A 103 -14.82 3.48 0.51
CA ASP A 103 -15.37 3.00 -0.75
C ASP A 103 -15.73 4.16 -1.70
N THR A 104 -16.24 5.27 -1.17
CA THR A 104 -16.44 6.50 -1.94
C THR A 104 -15.12 7.05 -2.47
N TRP A 105 -14.08 7.15 -1.63
CA TRP A 105 -12.76 7.60 -2.07
C TRP A 105 -12.14 6.67 -3.11
N PHE A 106 -12.33 5.36 -2.97
CA PHE A 106 -11.89 4.40 -3.98
C PHE A 106 -12.69 4.52 -5.28
N SER A 107 -14.00 4.75 -5.20
CA SER A 107 -14.85 4.96 -6.38
C SER A 107 -14.44 6.22 -7.13
N THR A 108 -14.15 7.31 -6.42
CA THR A 108 -13.56 8.52 -7.02
C THR A 108 -12.17 8.24 -7.62
N PHE A 109 -11.38 7.34 -7.01
CA PHE A 109 -10.08 6.95 -7.58
C PHE A 109 -10.21 6.18 -8.90
N LYS A 110 -11.25 5.33 -9.03
CA LYS A 110 -11.58 4.60 -10.26
C LYS A 110 -11.84 5.52 -11.46
N THR A 111 -12.27 6.77 -11.24
CA THR A 111 -12.51 7.71 -12.34
C THR A 111 -11.23 8.32 -12.92
N PHE A 112 -10.07 8.10 -12.30
CA PHE A 112 -8.79 8.69 -12.72
C PHE A 112 -7.81 7.71 -13.34
N PHE A 113 -8.00 6.42 -13.08
CA PHE A 113 -7.08 5.37 -13.47
C PHE A 113 -7.86 4.15 -13.94
N GLU A 114 -7.28 3.43 -14.88
CA GLU A 114 -7.87 2.26 -15.50
C GLU A 114 -6.99 1.03 -15.20
N TRP A 115 -7.60 -0.14 -15.08
CA TRP A 115 -6.89 -1.39 -14.82
C TRP A 115 -7.75 -2.58 -15.23
N ASP A 116 -7.10 -3.73 -15.40
CA ASP A 116 -7.78 -4.99 -15.64
C ASP A 116 -8.61 -5.43 -14.42
N ALA A 117 -9.86 -5.85 -14.64
CA ALA A 117 -10.77 -6.24 -13.56
C ALA A 117 -10.19 -7.36 -12.66
N SER A 118 -9.33 -8.24 -13.19
CA SER A 118 -8.67 -9.30 -12.41
C SER A 118 -7.79 -8.76 -11.27
N ILE A 119 -7.28 -7.53 -11.39
CA ILE A 119 -6.42 -6.90 -10.38
C ILE A 119 -7.16 -5.90 -9.48
N GLU A 120 -8.49 -5.76 -9.57
CA GLU A 120 -9.24 -4.76 -8.79
C GLU A 120 -9.02 -4.91 -7.27
N ASN A 121 -9.04 -6.15 -6.76
CA ASN A 121 -8.79 -6.41 -5.34
C ASN A 121 -7.38 -5.99 -4.92
N LEU A 122 -6.38 -6.23 -5.77
CA LEU A 122 -5.00 -5.82 -5.53
C LEU A 122 -4.88 -4.29 -5.57
N VAL A 123 -5.53 -3.63 -6.52
CA VAL A 123 -5.56 -2.16 -6.62
C VAL A 123 -6.25 -1.56 -5.40
N LYS A 124 -7.37 -2.11 -4.94
CA LYS A 124 -8.07 -1.68 -3.73
C LYS A 124 -7.19 -1.81 -2.49
N ALA A 125 -6.54 -2.96 -2.30
CA ALA A 125 -5.64 -3.18 -1.17
C ALA A 125 -4.47 -2.18 -1.15
N ASN A 126 -3.87 -1.92 -2.31
CA ASN A 126 -2.79 -0.94 -2.44
C ASN A 126 -3.29 0.51 -2.25
N PHE A 127 -4.48 0.82 -2.74
CA PHE A 127 -5.14 2.10 -2.52
C PHE A 127 -5.37 2.33 -1.03
N ASP A 128 -5.96 1.38 -0.30
CA ASP A 128 -6.23 1.49 1.12
C ASP A 128 -4.94 1.68 1.93
N ALA A 129 -3.89 0.92 1.61
CA ALA A 129 -2.58 1.06 2.24
C ALA A 129 -1.95 2.44 1.99
N LEU A 130 -2.07 2.95 0.76
CA LEU A 130 -1.55 4.25 0.37
C LEU A 130 -2.36 5.39 1.02
N ALA A 131 -3.68 5.30 1.00
CA ALA A 131 -4.60 6.24 1.60
C ALA A 131 -4.40 6.32 3.11
N ALA A 132 -4.23 5.17 3.78
CA ALA A 132 -3.89 5.13 5.21
C ALA A 132 -2.57 5.86 5.53
N THR A 133 -1.55 5.63 4.72
CA THR A 133 -0.24 6.28 4.87
C THR A 133 -0.33 7.78 4.63
N ARG A 134 -1.06 8.18 3.59
CA ARG A 134 -1.25 9.59 3.22
C ARG A 134 -2.05 10.35 4.25
N LEU A 135 -3.20 9.80 4.69
CA LEU A 135 -4.02 10.40 5.74
C LEU A 135 -3.22 10.61 7.02
N LYS A 136 -2.47 9.60 7.48
CA LYS A 136 -1.59 9.72 8.65
C LYS A 136 -0.58 10.86 8.48
N GLY A 137 0.06 10.95 7.31
CA GLY A 137 1.02 12.00 7.00
C GLY A 137 0.40 13.40 6.97
N MET A 138 -0.76 13.55 6.32
CA MET A 138 -1.51 14.80 6.22
C MET A 138 -1.93 15.32 7.60
N VAL A 139 -2.53 14.45 8.43
CA VAL A 139 -2.95 14.79 9.79
C VAL A 139 -1.75 15.12 10.67
N SER A 140 -0.64 14.37 10.55
CA SER A 140 0.59 14.67 11.30
C SER A 140 1.20 16.02 10.91
N LEU A 141 1.15 16.37 9.62
CA LEU A 141 1.62 17.66 9.13
C LEU A 141 0.74 18.79 9.64
N ALA A 142 -0.58 18.67 9.48
CA ALA A 142 -1.56 19.62 10.00
C ALA A 142 -1.36 19.87 11.50
N LYS A 143 -1.17 18.80 12.30
CA LYS A 143 -0.88 18.92 13.73
C LYS A 143 0.43 19.64 14.02
N SER A 144 1.48 19.38 13.23
CA SER A 144 2.77 20.07 13.38
C SER A 144 2.67 21.54 13.00
N ASP A 145 1.94 21.87 11.95
CA ASP A 145 1.81 23.23 11.44
C ASP A 145 0.93 24.07 12.37
N PHE A 146 -0.17 23.50 12.87
CA PHE A 146 -0.99 24.11 13.92
C PHE A 146 -0.18 24.45 15.17
N LYS A 147 0.72 23.57 15.62
CA LYS A 147 1.60 23.84 16.76
C LYS A 147 2.58 24.99 16.53
N LYS A 148 2.96 25.26 15.27
CA LYS A 148 3.92 26.30 14.92
C LYS A 148 3.27 27.63 14.61
N LYS A 149 2.10 27.60 13.96
CA LYS A 149 1.42 28.78 13.39
C LYS A 149 0.11 29.12 14.08
N GLY A 150 -0.49 28.19 14.81
CA GLY A 150 -1.84 28.34 15.38
C GLY A 150 -2.98 28.14 14.37
N GLU A 151 -2.66 27.93 13.09
CA GLU A 151 -3.67 27.83 12.02
C GLU A 151 -4.04 26.37 11.73
N LYS A 152 -5.34 26.09 11.69
CA LYS A 152 -5.85 24.79 11.26
C LYS A 152 -5.80 24.69 9.73
N PRO A 153 -5.73 23.48 9.16
CA PRO A 153 -5.86 23.30 7.72
C PRO A 153 -7.27 23.68 7.21
N GLU A 154 -7.34 24.21 5.99
CA GLU A 154 -8.59 24.54 5.30
C GLU A 154 -9.44 23.29 5.01
N TRP A 155 -8.79 22.18 4.64
CA TRP A 155 -9.46 20.91 4.29
C TRP A 155 -10.08 20.17 5.48
N ILE A 156 -9.93 20.67 6.71
CA ILE A 156 -10.63 20.14 7.89
C ILE A 156 -11.59 21.21 8.41
N LEU A 157 -12.88 20.88 8.43
CA LEU A 157 -13.90 21.73 9.06
C LEU A 157 -13.62 21.91 10.55
N GLU A 158 -13.88 23.11 11.07
CA GLU A 158 -13.63 23.49 12.47
C GLU A 158 -14.20 22.45 13.44
N LYS A 159 -15.48 22.09 13.28
CA LYS A 159 -16.16 21.09 14.11
C LYS A 159 -15.42 19.75 14.23
N PHE A 160 -14.75 19.31 13.16
CA PHE A 160 -14.01 18.05 13.16
C PHE A 160 -12.61 18.23 13.76
N TRP A 161 -11.99 19.39 13.51
CA TRP A 161 -10.70 19.74 14.09
C TRP A 161 -10.75 19.76 15.62
N THR A 162 -11.76 20.40 16.20
CA THR A 162 -11.95 20.46 17.67
C THR A 162 -11.99 19.07 18.30
N ILE A 163 -12.72 18.13 17.68
CA ILE A 163 -12.82 16.74 18.15
C ILE A 163 -11.46 16.02 18.05
N MET A 164 -10.73 16.21 16.94
CA MET A 164 -9.41 15.62 16.75
C MET A 164 -8.39 16.17 17.76
N GLU A 165 -8.45 17.46 18.06
CA GLU A 165 -7.58 18.12 19.02
C GLU A 165 -7.82 17.59 20.44
N ALA A 166 -9.09 17.48 20.85
CA ALA A 166 -9.48 16.89 22.13
C ALA A 166 -8.94 15.46 22.27
N TYR A 167 -9.05 14.65 21.23
CA TYR A 167 -8.47 13.30 21.20
C TYR A 167 -6.95 13.30 21.42
N TRP A 168 -6.20 14.22 20.78
CA TRP A 168 -4.76 14.29 20.96
C TRP A 168 -4.30 14.76 22.33
N LYS A 169 -5.16 15.45 23.08
CA LYS A 169 -4.90 15.87 24.46
C LYS A 169 -5.07 14.71 25.46
N THR A 170 -5.77 13.64 25.08
CA THR A 170 -5.99 12.47 25.95
C THR A 170 -4.69 11.80 26.38
N PRO A 171 -4.60 11.27 27.62
CA PRO A 171 -3.41 10.55 28.10
C PRO A 171 -3.03 9.37 27.21
N LYS A 172 -4.02 8.60 26.73
CA LYS A 172 -3.81 7.45 25.84
C LYS A 172 -3.13 7.83 24.52
N ALA A 173 -3.51 8.98 23.94
CA ALA A 173 -2.89 9.46 22.70
C ALA A 173 -1.45 9.95 22.94
N LYS A 174 -1.19 10.59 24.08
CA LYS A 174 0.16 11.06 24.48
C LYS A 174 1.09 9.88 24.74
N ASP A 175 0.69 8.92 25.56
CA ASP A 175 1.46 7.69 25.85
C ASP A 175 1.82 6.94 24.57
N LYS A 176 0.85 6.75 23.66
CA LYS A 176 1.11 6.11 22.36
C LYS A 176 2.15 6.89 21.54
N SER A 177 2.10 8.22 21.57
CA SER A 177 3.07 9.07 20.86
C SER A 177 4.46 8.99 21.50
N GLU A 178 4.54 8.92 22.82
CA GLU A 178 5.80 8.82 23.56
C GLU A 178 6.46 7.47 23.36
N LYS A 179 5.71 6.37 23.44
CA LYS A 179 6.20 5.02 23.10
C LYS A 179 6.74 4.96 21.67
N ALA A 180 6.01 5.54 20.71
CA ALA A 180 6.47 5.61 19.32
C ALA A 180 7.74 6.48 19.16
N ARG A 181 7.87 7.56 19.93
CA ARG A 181 9.09 8.40 19.97
C ARG A 181 10.26 7.65 20.58
N ALA A 182 10.06 6.98 21.71
CA ALA A 182 11.08 6.19 22.39
C ALA A 182 11.59 5.06 21.49
N SER A 183 10.68 4.36 20.79
CA SER A 183 11.03 3.36 19.78
C SER A 183 11.90 3.93 18.65
N ARG A 184 11.52 5.09 18.11
CA ARG A 184 12.31 5.78 17.06
C ARG A 184 13.70 6.24 17.52
N LEU A 185 13.84 6.60 18.80
CA LEU A 185 15.09 7.07 19.41
C LEU A 185 15.83 5.95 20.14
N SER A 186 15.42 4.70 19.95
CA SER A 186 16.10 3.54 20.54
C SER A 186 17.55 3.48 20.05
N LYS A 187 18.47 3.18 20.97
CA LYS A 187 19.90 3.06 20.69
C LYS A 187 20.28 1.75 19.97
N ARG A 188 19.32 0.85 19.70
CA ARG A 188 19.52 -0.42 18.96
C ARG A 188 20.81 -1.17 19.34
N GLY A 189 21.07 -1.35 20.64
CA GLY A 189 22.27 -2.06 21.11
C GLY A 189 23.60 -1.33 20.83
N GLY A 190 23.58 0.00 20.70
CA GLY A 190 24.78 0.81 20.40
C GLY A 190 24.84 1.32 18.96
N LEU A 191 24.01 0.79 18.05
CA LEU A 191 23.98 1.15 16.63
C LEU A 191 23.30 2.50 16.33
N GLY A 192 22.90 3.25 17.37
CA GLY A 192 22.21 4.53 17.23
C GLY A 192 20.81 4.41 16.62
N ALA A 193 20.24 5.55 16.22
CA ALA A 193 18.93 5.60 15.57
C ALA A 193 19.03 5.19 14.08
N HIS A 194 17.94 4.65 13.54
CA HIS A 194 17.87 4.28 12.13
C HIS A 194 17.89 5.51 11.23
N CYS A 195 18.86 5.58 10.31
CA CYS A 195 19.08 6.73 9.43
C CYS A 195 19.28 6.31 7.97
N HIS A 196 18.77 7.09 7.03
CA HIS A 196 19.06 6.96 5.60
C HIS A 196 19.00 8.33 4.92
N ARG A 197 19.54 8.43 3.70
CA ARG A 197 19.69 9.67 2.92
C ARG A 197 18.83 9.71 1.65
N ALA A 198 18.03 8.67 1.39
CA ALA A 198 17.13 8.61 0.23
C ALA A 198 16.06 9.73 0.17
N GLY A 199 15.89 10.51 1.25
CA GLY A 199 14.85 11.54 1.34
C GLY A 199 13.45 10.94 1.19
N SER A 200 12.61 11.57 0.38
CA SER A 200 11.25 11.09 0.06
C SER A 200 11.21 10.03 -1.05
N ARG A 201 12.36 9.64 -1.61
CA ARG A 201 12.42 8.60 -2.65
C ARG A 201 12.28 7.22 -2.03
N SER A 202 11.40 6.40 -2.60
CA SER A 202 11.31 4.98 -2.26
C SER A 202 12.56 4.24 -2.74
N TYR A 203 12.88 3.11 -2.11
CA TYR A 203 14.07 2.34 -2.46
C TYR A 203 13.88 1.66 -3.82
N VAL A 204 12.63 1.34 -4.20
CA VAL A 204 12.32 0.87 -5.55
C VAL A 204 12.61 1.96 -6.58
N LYS A 205 12.30 3.23 -6.30
CA LYS A 205 12.67 4.35 -7.19
C LYS A 205 14.18 4.62 -7.21
N VAL A 206 14.91 4.24 -6.16
CA VAL A 206 16.39 4.28 -6.19
C VAL A 206 16.88 3.18 -7.12
N GLN A 207 16.36 1.95 -6.98
CA GLN A 207 16.69 0.82 -7.83
C GLN A 207 16.34 1.06 -9.31
N ASP A 208 15.16 1.62 -9.61
CA ASP A 208 14.74 1.96 -10.98
C ASP A 208 15.72 2.95 -11.64
N VAL A 209 16.26 3.90 -10.87
CA VAL A 209 17.26 4.86 -11.39
C VAL A 209 18.61 4.20 -11.61
N LEU A 210 19.01 3.26 -10.75
CA LEU A 210 20.22 2.47 -10.98
C LEU A 210 20.10 1.65 -12.27
N LYS A 211 18.96 0.96 -12.46
CA LYS A 211 18.66 0.22 -13.69
C LYS A 211 18.68 1.10 -14.93
N ALA A 212 18.05 2.28 -14.87
CA ALA A 212 18.01 3.22 -16.00
C ALA A 212 19.39 3.78 -16.38
N ASN A 213 20.31 3.87 -15.41
CA ASN A 213 21.68 4.30 -15.63
C ASN A 213 22.63 3.15 -16.01
N ASN A 214 22.12 1.92 -16.18
CA ASN A 214 22.93 0.69 -16.31
C ASN A 214 23.94 0.50 -15.14
N GLU A 215 23.60 1.00 -13.94
CA GLU A 215 24.34 0.78 -12.70
C GLU A 215 23.88 -0.51 -12.00
N ASP A 216 24.70 -1.04 -11.09
CA ASP A 216 24.33 -2.18 -10.24
C ASP A 216 23.06 -1.86 -9.43
N SER A 217 22.01 -2.67 -9.62
CA SER A 217 20.71 -2.49 -8.98
C SER A 217 20.39 -3.54 -7.90
N SER A 218 21.43 -4.25 -7.44
CA SER A 218 21.36 -5.17 -6.30
C SER A 218 21.02 -4.46 -4.98
N PHE A 219 20.61 -5.24 -3.97
CA PHE A 219 20.27 -4.74 -2.64
C PHE A 219 21.45 -4.06 -1.96
N ILE A 220 22.68 -4.55 -2.15
CA ILE A 220 23.89 -3.91 -1.62
C ILE A 220 24.08 -2.52 -2.25
N ALA A 221 23.89 -2.39 -3.56
CA ALA A 221 24.02 -1.12 -4.27
C ALA A 221 22.95 -0.11 -3.82
N VAL A 222 21.69 -0.55 -3.70
CA VAL A 222 20.60 0.27 -3.17
C VAL A 222 20.88 0.69 -1.72
N MET A 223 21.34 -0.22 -0.88
CA MET A 223 21.68 0.08 0.52
C MET A 223 22.79 1.15 0.58
N ARG A 224 23.88 0.98 -0.17
CA ARG A 224 24.99 1.96 -0.25
C ARG A 224 24.49 3.30 -0.75
N LYS A 225 23.75 3.35 -1.87
CA LYS A 225 23.19 4.61 -2.42
C LYS A 225 22.29 5.35 -1.41
N THR A 226 21.62 4.60 -0.54
CA THR A 226 20.68 5.16 0.45
C THR A 226 21.31 5.47 1.81
N HIS A 227 22.45 4.89 2.18
CA HIS A 227 23.06 5.06 3.52
C HIS A 227 24.50 5.60 3.50
N GLN A 228 25.16 5.62 2.34
CA GLN A 228 26.52 6.12 2.19
C GLN A 228 26.52 7.60 1.80
N LYS A 229 27.55 8.31 2.25
CA LYS A 229 27.87 9.68 1.88
C LYS A 229 28.81 9.71 0.68
N SER A 230 28.94 10.88 0.07
CA SER A 230 29.88 11.10 -1.03
C SER A 230 31.34 10.94 -0.59
N ASP A 231 31.63 11.13 0.70
CA ASP A 231 32.94 10.88 1.33
C ASP A 231 33.20 9.39 1.64
N GLY A 232 32.27 8.49 1.26
CA GLY A 232 32.36 7.06 1.54
C GLY A 232 31.86 6.63 2.93
N THR A 233 31.61 7.55 3.86
CA THR A 233 31.15 7.24 5.21
C THR A 233 29.67 6.87 5.26
N PHE A 234 29.26 6.06 6.23
CA PHE A 234 27.87 5.65 6.41
C PHE A 234 27.14 6.52 7.45
N VAL A 235 25.84 6.78 7.24
CA VAL A 235 24.98 7.47 8.22
C VAL A 235 24.32 6.54 9.23
N ASP A 236 24.43 5.23 9.02
CA ASP A 236 23.89 4.21 9.90
C ASP A 236 24.97 3.15 10.14
N GLU A 237 25.25 2.86 11.41
CA GLU A 237 26.32 1.95 11.80
C GLU A 237 26.04 0.51 11.34
N LYS A 238 24.77 0.08 11.33
CA LYS A 238 24.42 -1.25 10.82
C LYS A 238 24.63 -1.35 9.32
N ALA A 239 24.38 -0.26 8.57
CA ALA A 239 24.66 -0.22 7.15
C ALA A 239 26.16 -0.36 6.85
N ARG A 240 27.03 0.28 7.66
CA ARG A 240 28.49 0.14 7.58
C ARG A 240 28.92 -1.31 7.76
N LEU A 241 28.50 -1.93 8.88
CA LEU A 241 28.85 -3.32 9.21
C LEU A 241 28.39 -4.32 8.13
N ILE A 242 27.21 -4.11 7.55
CA ILE A 242 26.71 -4.96 6.47
C ILE A 242 27.54 -4.77 5.19
N SER A 243 27.92 -3.53 4.88
CA SER A 243 28.77 -3.27 3.71
C SER A 243 30.13 -3.93 3.85
N GLU A 244 30.77 -3.81 5.02
CA GLU A 244 32.09 -4.39 5.29
C GLU A 244 32.06 -5.92 5.24
N LYS A 245 31.10 -6.56 5.91
CA LYS A 245 30.92 -8.02 5.84
C LYS A 245 30.65 -8.51 4.41
N TYR A 246 29.92 -7.73 3.62
CA TYR A 246 29.67 -8.05 2.22
C TYR A 246 30.97 -8.01 1.42
N ASP A 247 31.79 -6.97 1.61
CA ASP A 247 33.08 -6.84 0.94
C ASP A 247 34.06 -7.95 1.37
N GLU A 248 34.10 -8.31 2.66
CA GLU A 248 34.86 -9.45 3.18
C GLU A 248 34.46 -10.77 2.51
N TYR A 249 33.16 -11.03 2.39
CA TYR A 249 32.65 -12.23 1.70
C TYR A 249 33.08 -12.26 0.23
N MET A 250 33.03 -11.11 -0.45
CA MET A 250 33.46 -11.00 -1.85
C MET A 250 34.96 -11.25 -2.01
N LEU A 251 35.80 -10.73 -1.10
CA LEU A 251 37.24 -10.98 -1.09
C LEU A 251 37.56 -12.46 -0.83
N GLN A 252 36.87 -13.10 0.11
CA GLN A 252 37.04 -14.54 0.38
C GLN A 252 36.67 -15.40 -0.83
N ARG A 253 35.59 -15.06 -1.56
CA ARG A 253 35.22 -15.75 -2.79
C ARG A 253 36.32 -15.64 -3.84
N LEU A 254 36.87 -14.44 -4.06
CA LEU A 254 37.97 -14.22 -5.00
C LEU A 254 39.24 -15.01 -4.63
N ALA A 255 39.62 -15.02 -3.35
CA ALA A 255 40.78 -15.77 -2.87
C ALA A 255 40.61 -17.30 -3.04
N HIS A 256 39.40 -17.82 -2.85
CA HIS A 256 39.11 -19.24 -3.07
C HIS A 256 39.28 -19.66 -4.54
N ILE A 257 38.88 -18.79 -5.47
CA ILE A 257 39.02 -19.02 -6.92
C ILE A 257 40.49 -19.00 -7.32
N GLU A 258 41.25 -18.02 -6.85
CA GLU A 258 42.71 -17.91 -7.11
C GLU A 258 43.46 -19.16 -6.63
N SER A 259 43.09 -19.70 -5.46
CA SER A 259 43.67 -20.95 -4.94
C SER A 259 43.29 -22.21 -5.73
N SER A 260 42.22 -22.16 -6.55
CA SER A 260 41.75 -23.32 -7.33
C SER A 260 42.38 -23.42 -8.73
N ASN A 261 43.31 -22.51 -9.09
CA ASN A 261 43.91 -22.37 -10.43
C ASN A 261 42.88 -22.23 -11.57
N ALA A 262 41.65 -21.83 -11.27
CA ALA A 262 40.72 -21.36 -12.28
C ALA A 262 41.17 -19.96 -12.73
N ASP A 263 41.33 -19.74 -14.03
CA ASP A 263 41.74 -18.45 -14.57
C ASP A 263 40.82 -17.34 -14.06
N VAL A 264 41.36 -16.30 -13.43
CA VAL A 264 40.61 -15.11 -12.97
C VAL A 264 39.83 -14.46 -14.13
N LEU A 265 40.28 -14.67 -15.38
CA LEU A 265 39.64 -14.22 -16.62
C LEU A 265 38.38 -15.01 -17.00
N THR A 266 38.10 -16.16 -16.36
CA THR A 266 36.89 -16.97 -16.60
C THR A 266 35.75 -16.68 -15.61
N MET A 267 35.94 -15.73 -14.69
CA MET A 267 34.90 -15.33 -13.76
C MET A 267 33.81 -14.54 -14.48
N GLU A 268 32.66 -15.19 -14.68
CA GLU A 268 31.44 -14.46 -14.97
C GLU A 268 31.15 -13.50 -13.79
N PRO A 269 30.86 -12.21 -14.07
CA PRO A 269 30.48 -11.28 -13.02
C PRO A 269 29.21 -11.78 -12.35
N LEU A 270 29.15 -11.75 -11.01
CA LEU A 270 27.97 -12.20 -10.28
C LEU A 270 26.70 -11.54 -10.84
N THR A 271 25.70 -12.38 -11.04
CA THR A 271 24.34 -11.95 -11.34
C THR A 271 23.79 -11.09 -10.20
N ILE A 272 22.75 -10.29 -10.50
CA ILE A 272 22.10 -9.45 -9.49
C ILE A 272 21.46 -10.32 -8.41
N GLU A 273 20.96 -11.49 -8.79
CA GLU A 273 20.34 -12.49 -7.94
C GLU A 273 21.34 -13.04 -6.92
N GLU A 274 22.52 -13.49 -7.36
CA GLU A 274 23.58 -13.95 -6.45
C GLU A 274 24.01 -12.85 -5.47
N LYS A 275 24.17 -11.61 -5.95
CA LYS A 275 24.50 -10.46 -5.09
C LYS A 275 23.42 -10.22 -4.03
N ASN A 276 22.14 -10.35 -4.42
CA ASN A 276 21.02 -10.20 -3.50
C ASN A 276 20.97 -11.32 -2.47
N GLU A 277 21.26 -12.56 -2.84
CA GLU A 277 21.33 -13.69 -1.92
C GLU A 277 22.44 -13.52 -0.89
N ILE A 278 23.64 -13.14 -1.33
CA ILE A 278 24.77 -12.82 -0.43
C ILE A 278 24.36 -11.70 0.53
N TYR A 279 23.72 -10.66 0.01
CA TYR A 279 23.26 -9.54 0.83
C TYR A 279 22.28 -10.00 1.91
N VAL A 280 21.28 -10.83 1.57
CA VAL A 280 20.30 -11.34 2.53
C VAL A 280 20.98 -12.19 3.62
N LYS A 281 21.95 -13.02 3.26
CA LYS A 281 22.77 -13.79 4.20
C LYS A 281 23.53 -12.89 5.17
N VAL A 282 24.21 -11.85 4.65
CA VAL A 282 25.05 -10.94 5.45
C VAL A 282 24.22 -9.98 6.32
N ALA A 283 23.11 -9.47 5.79
CA ALA A 283 22.26 -8.50 6.48
C ALA A 283 21.44 -9.12 7.62
N GLU A 284 21.29 -10.44 7.59
CA GLU A 284 20.49 -11.29 8.46
C GLU A 284 18.99 -10.92 8.47
N ILE A 285 18.14 -11.92 8.50
CA ILE A 285 16.69 -11.72 8.62
C ILE A 285 16.38 -11.43 10.09
N SER A 286 15.76 -10.28 10.37
CA SER A 286 15.35 -9.95 11.73
C SER A 286 14.29 -10.93 12.25
N LYS A 287 14.09 -10.98 13.58
CA LYS A 287 13.01 -11.75 14.21
C LYS A 287 11.60 -11.42 13.66
N GLN A 288 11.45 -10.30 12.96
CA GLN A 288 10.20 -9.89 12.31
C GLN A 288 10.16 -10.21 10.81
N GLY A 289 11.08 -11.05 10.31
CA GLY A 289 11.14 -11.43 8.90
C GLY A 289 11.57 -10.29 7.98
N ARG A 290 12.43 -9.37 8.43
CA ARG A 290 12.84 -8.19 7.64
C ARG A 290 14.34 -8.15 7.43
N VAL A 291 14.74 -7.80 6.21
CA VAL A 291 16.13 -7.57 5.85
C VAL A 291 16.44 -6.09 6.02
N PHE A 292 17.52 -5.79 6.73
CA PHE A 292 17.93 -4.41 6.96
C PHE A 292 18.29 -3.72 5.63
N GLY A 293 18.06 -2.41 5.51
CA GLY A 293 18.58 -1.63 4.38
C GLY A 293 17.88 -1.82 3.03
N VAL A 294 16.86 -2.68 2.94
CA VAL A 294 16.13 -2.99 1.69
C VAL A 294 14.89 -2.10 1.48
N GLY A 295 14.34 -1.53 2.55
CA GLY A 295 13.26 -0.54 2.48
C GLY A 295 11.99 -1.08 1.80
N SER A 296 11.55 -0.44 0.73
CA SER A 296 10.34 -0.85 -0.01
C SER A 296 10.52 -2.10 -0.89
N LEU A 297 11.76 -2.55 -1.09
CA LEU A 297 12.10 -3.76 -1.86
C LEU A 297 11.93 -5.05 -1.03
N GLN A 298 11.45 -4.96 0.21
CA GLN A 298 11.29 -6.11 1.11
C GLN A 298 10.42 -7.24 0.52
N ASN A 299 9.50 -6.92 -0.38
CA ASN A 299 8.65 -7.89 -1.08
C ASN A 299 9.40 -8.69 -2.17
N GLU A 300 10.55 -8.19 -2.62
CA GLU A 300 11.39 -8.84 -3.64
C GLU A 300 12.44 -9.75 -3.00
N VAL A 301 12.54 -9.77 -1.67
CA VAL A 301 13.45 -10.65 -0.93
C VAL A 301 12.89 -12.08 -0.96
N PRO A 302 13.59 -13.05 -1.55
CA PRO A 302 13.22 -14.46 -1.43
C PRO A 302 13.34 -14.89 0.04
N MET A 303 12.27 -15.41 0.62
CA MET A 303 12.32 -15.98 1.95
C MET A 303 12.84 -17.42 1.83
N THR A 304 14.09 -17.68 2.24
CA THR A 304 14.60 -19.05 2.32
C THR A 304 13.89 -19.79 3.45
N LEU A 305 13.17 -20.85 3.08
CA LEU A 305 12.39 -21.70 3.98
C LEU A 305 13.34 -22.67 4.70
N ASP A 306 13.91 -22.25 5.84
CA ASP A 306 14.45 -23.18 6.83
C ASP A 306 14.04 -22.71 8.23
N GLY A 307 13.07 -23.43 8.82
CA GLY A 307 12.59 -23.22 10.19
C GLY A 307 11.36 -22.28 10.32
N SER A 308 10.17 -22.80 10.00
CA SER A 308 8.86 -22.17 10.27
C SER A 308 8.54 -22.14 11.80
N PRO A 309 7.60 -21.31 12.31
CA PRO A 309 6.41 -20.87 11.60
C PRO A 309 6.18 -19.35 11.43
N VAL A 310 5.83 -19.03 10.19
CA VAL A 310 4.58 -18.35 9.79
C VAL A 310 4.43 -16.85 10.07
N PHE A 311 4.13 -16.17 8.96
CA PHE A 311 3.45 -14.88 8.86
C PHE A 311 2.25 -14.79 9.84
N THR A 312 2.45 -14.13 10.98
CA THR A 312 1.52 -14.06 12.13
C THR A 312 0.28 -13.18 11.89
N GLN A 313 -0.19 -13.04 10.65
CA GLN A 313 -1.42 -12.29 10.35
C GLN A 313 -2.30 -12.93 9.28
N ALA A 314 -1.80 -13.90 8.50
CA ALA A 314 -2.57 -14.61 7.49
C ALA A 314 -3.14 -15.93 8.03
N THR A 315 -2.41 -16.65 8.88
CA THR A 315 -2.91 -17.95 9.39
C THR A 315 -4.07 -17.79 10.35
N GLU A 316 -4.02 -16.81 11.27
CA GLU A 316 -5.18 -16.50 12.13
C GLU A 316 -6.39 -16.06 11.30
N GLN A 317 -6.20 -15.32 10.20
CA GLN A 317 -7.30 -14.92 9.32
C GLN A 317 -7.85 -16.09 8.50
N VAL A 318 -6.99 -16.99 8.01
CA VAL A 318 -7.40 -18.18 7.24
C VAL A 318 -8.14 -19.17 8.14
N GLU A 319 -7.68 -19.41 9.37
CA GLU A 319 -8.40 -20.24 10.32
C GLU A 319 -9.74 -19.62 10.73
N THR A 320 -9.77 -18.32 11.04
CA THR A 320 -11.02 -17.61 11.34
C THR A 320 -11.98 -17.60 10.14
N PHE A 321 -11.45 -17.49 8.92
CA PHE A 321 -12.23 -17.54 7.69
C PHE A 321 -12.81 -18.94 7.46
N ASN A 322 -12.01 -19.99 7.62
CA ASN A 322 -12.46 -21.38 7.49
C ASN A 322 -13.55 -21.73 8.52
N VAL A 323 -13.41 -21.27 9.78
CA VAL A 323 -14.46 -21.43 10.80
C VAL A 323 -15.74 -20.68 10.41
N ARG A 324 -15.62 -19.46 9.86
CA ARG A 324 -16.79 -18.68 9.43
C ARG A 324 -17.48 -19.26 8.20
N VAL A 325 -16.72 -19.85 7.27
CA VAL A 325 -17.27 -20.55 6.10
C VAL A 325 -18.07 -21.77 6.53
N THR A 326 -17.52 -22.61 7.42
CA THR A 326 -18.23 -23.79 7.93
C THR A 326 -19.48 -23.40 8.75
N GLU A 327 -19.42 -22.31 9.52
CA GLU A 327 -20.60 -21.77 10.22
C GLU A 327 -21.69 -21.29 9.24
N LEU A 328 -21.31 -20.63 8.13
CA LEU A 328 -22.26 -20.19 7.12
C LEU A 328 -22.87 -21.36 6.34
N GLU A 329 -22.08 -22.38 6.02
CA GLU A 329 -22.56 -23.59 5.37
C GLU A 329 -23.60 -24.32 6.23
N THR A 330 -23.34 -24.45 7.54
CA THR A 330 -24.30 -25.09 8.45
C THR A 330 -25.57 -24.27 8.67
N LYS A 331 -25.49 -22.93 8.68
CA LYS A 331 -26.69 -22.05 8.72
C LYS A 331 -27.50 -22.15 7.43
N LEU A 332 -26.82 -22.20 6.28
CA LEU A 332 -27.49 -22.35 4.99
C LEU A 332 -28.20 -23.70 4.88
N GLN A 333 -27.57 -24.78 5.38
CA GLN A 333 -28.21 -26.10 5.40
C GLN A 333 -29.44 -26.11 6.30
N ARG A 334 -29.37 -25.55 7.51
CA ARG A 334 -30.53 -25.41 8.40
C ARG A 334 -31.68 -24.63 7.77
N SER A 335 -31.38 -23.51 7.10
CA SER A 335 -32.41 -22.73 6.41
C SER A 335 -33.08 -23.50 5.27
N ARG A 336 -32.32 -24.33 4.53
CA ARG A 336 -32.89 -25.21 3.50
C ARG A 336 -33.80 -26.27 4.12
N ASP A 337 -33.39 -26.90 5.22
CA ASP A 337 -34.18 -27.91 5.91
C ASP A 337 -35.48 -27.31 6.49
N GLU A 338 -35.41 -26.10 7.06
CA GLU A 338 -36.59 -25.34 7.54
C GLU A 338 -37.55 -25.01 6.39
N THR A 339 -37.03 -24.60 5.23
CA THR A 339 -37.84 -24.30 4.05
C THR A 339 -38.57 -25.57 3.57
N LEU A 340 -37.89 -26.71 3.56
CA LEU A 340 -38.46 -28.00 3.17
C LEU A 340 -39.52 -28.46 4.16
N LEU A 341 -39.31 -28.24 5.46
CA LEU A 341 -40.30 -28.52 6.50
C LEU A 341 -41.55 -27.65 6.34
N PHE A 342 -41.38 -26.36 6.03
CA PHE A 342 -42.49 -25.45 5.77
C PHE A 342 -43.28 -25.87 4.54
N GLN A 343 -42.59 -26.26 3.47
CA GLN A 343 -43.22 -26.78 2.24
C GLN A 343 -44.04 -28.04 2.50
N LYS A 344 -43.49 -29.03 3.23
CA LYS A 344 -44.24 -30.23 3.63
C LYS A 344 -45.47 -29.90 4.48
N ARG A 345 -45.35 -28.92 5.39
CA ARG A 345 -46.48 -28.49 6.21
C ARG A 345 -47.58 -27.84 5.36
N LEU A 346 -47.21 -27.03 4.37
CA LEU A 346 -48.16 -26.46 3.42
C LEU A 346 -48.87 -27.54 2.60
N GLU A 347 -48.13 -28.50 2.04
CA GLU A 347 -48.72 -29.63 1.30
C GLU A 347 -49.68 -30.45 2.17
N THR A 348 -49.34 -30.63 3.45
CA THR A 348 -50.21 -31.33 4.41
C THR A 348 -51.49 -30.54 4.67
N MET A 349 -51.40 -29.22 4.85
CA MET A 349 -52.58 -28.35 5.03
C MET A 349 -53.45 -28.33 3.76
N GLU A 350 -52.84 -28.29 2.59
CA GLU A 350 -53.55 -28.36 1.30
C GLU A 350 -54.31 -29.68 1.17
N LYS A 351 -53.68 -30.80 1.55
CA LYS A 351 -54.33 -32.12 1.54
C LYS A 351 -55.50 -32.22 2.52
N ILE A 352 -55.43 -31.57 3.68
CA ILE A 352 -56.52 -31.51 4.67
C ILE A 352 -57.68 -30.66 4.15
N LEU A 353 -57.40 -29.53 3.48
CA LEU A 353 -58.43 -28.70 2.87
C LEU A 353 -59.14 -29.42 1.71
N LEU A 354 -58.41 -30.22 0.94
CA LEU A 354 -58.97 -31.04 -0.14
C LEU A 354 -59.78 -32.25 0.38
N SER A 355 -59.45 -32.81 1.55
CA SER A 355 -60.19 -33.93 2.16
C SER A 355 -61.38 -33.49 3.03
N GLY A 356 -61.44 -32.23 3.45
CA GLY A 356 -62.57 -31.64 4.19
C GLY A 356 -63.82 -31.38 3.34
N SER A 357 -63.76 -31.62 2.03
CA SER A 357 -64.85 -31.42 1.06
C SER A 357 -65.70 -32.68 0.80
N ALA A 358 -65.88 -33.56 1.80
CA ALA A 358 -66.69 -34.77 1.68
C ALA A 358 -67.83 -34.85 2.73
N GLY A 359 -68.94 -34.15 2.42
CA GLY A 359 -70.34 -34.49 2.78
C GLY A 359 -70.91 -33.97 4.13
N PRO A 360 -72.25 -33.83 4.29
CA PRO A 360 -73.31 -34.39 3.43
C PRO A 360 -74.33 -33.37 2.88
N SER A 361 -74.99 -33.78 1.80
CA SER A 361 -76.15 -33.12 1.18
C SER A 361 -77.46 -33.73 1.69
N ALA A 362 -78.48 -32.88 1.85
CA ALA A 362 -79.92 -33.16 2.03
C ALA A 362 -80.30 -33.82 3.38
N SER A 363 -81.34 -33.42 4.12
CA SER A 363 -82.66 -32.99 3.67
C SER A 363 -83.39 -32.28 4.82
N THR A 364 -84.10 -31.19 4.56
CA THR A 364 -85.24 -30.71 5.37
C THR A 364 -86.41 -31.71 5.25
N PRO A 365 -87.34 -31.84 6.21
CA PRO A 365 -88.36 -30.79 6.37
C PRO A 365 -88.97 -30.56 7.79
N SER A 366 -89.50 -29.34 7.90
CA SER A 366 -90.78 -28.92 8.48
C SER A 366 -91.11 -29.05 9.98
N GLY A 367 -91.61 -27.92 10.50
CA GLY A 367 -92.60 -27.83 11.57
C GLY A 367 -91.97 -27.78 12.95
N GLY A 368 -92.12 -26.75 13.77
CA GLY A 368 -93.00 -25.59 13.79
C GLY A 368 -92.93 -25.04 15.22
N THR A 369 -93.24 -23.74 15.40
CA THR A 369 -93.88 -23.15 16.60
C THR A 369 -93.36 -23.61 17.99
N SER A 370 -92.86 -22.76 18.89
CA SER A 370 -93.25 -21.40 19.25
C SER A 370 -92.44 -21.01 20.48
N THR A 371 -92.24 -19.69 20.68
CA THR A 371 -92.10 -18.99 21.99
C THR A 371 -90.91 -19.41 22.88
N SER A 372 -90.24 -18.58 23.68
CA SER A 372 -90.51 -17.27 24.27
C SER A 372 -89.18 -16.75 24.82
N SER A 373 -88.96 -15.45 24.68
CA SER A 373 -88.37 -14.52 25.65
C SER A 373 -87.07 -14.80 26.43
N GLN A 374 -86.37 -13.68 26.63
CA GLN A 374 -85.51 -13.32 27.77
C GLN A 374 -84.03 -13.78 27.79
N VAL A 375 -83.18 -12.88 27.25
CA VAL A 375 -82.15 -12.09 27.98
C VAL A 375 -82.33 -12.19 29.52
N PRO A 376 -81.30 -12.36 30.41
CA PRO A 376 -80.12 -11.46 30.47
C PRO A 376 -78.76 -12.02 30.99
N MET A 377 -77.76 -11.16 30.73
CA MET A 377 -76.69 -10.66 31.62
C MET A 377 -75.62 -11.58 32.20
N GLY A 378 -74.40 -11.06 32.06
CA GLY A 378 -73.17 -11.48 32.71
C GLY A 378 -71.99 -10.89 31.95
#